data_AF-A0A4Q3VQ24-F1
#
_entry.id   AF-A0A4Q3VQ24-F1
#
_cell.length_a   1.000
_cell.length_b   1.000
_cell.length_c   1.000
_cell.angle_alpha   90.00
_cell.angle_beta   90.00
_cell.angle_gamma   90.00
#
_symmetry.space_group_name_H-M   'P 1'
#
loop_
_entity.id
_entity.type
_entity.pdbx_description
1 polymer ?
#
loop_
_entity_poly.entity_id
_entity_poly.type
_entity_poly.pdbx_seq_one_letter_code
_entity_poly.pdbx_strand_id
1 'polypeptide(L)'
;MLSRRNIRVKVMQTLYALDSLSEGLKPGEPGRILSKKIDQSRKLFTYLVYFVSEVARYAEKDAAKKAGKHLPTAEDLSVNTRIAGNELVWKIIENPSFESAVADLGLVDMADRELLRKIYSDLVATPEY
;
A
#
# COMPACT_ATOMS: atom_id res chain seq x y z
N MET A 1 6.43 7.90 10.81
CA MET A 1 7.02 8.28 9.50
C MET A 1 7.16 9.79 9.28
N LEU A 2 6.46 10.67 10.01
CA LEU A 2 6.71 12.12 10.02
C LEU A 2 7.25 12.56 11.38
N SER A 3 8.57 12.48 11.57
CA SER A 3 9.23 13.08 12.73
C SER A 3 9.53 14.56 12.48
N ARG A 4 9.70 15.36 13.54
CA ARG A 4 10.19 16.75 13.42
C ARG A 4 11.49 16.84 12.63
N ARG A 5 12.36 15.82 12.73
CA ARG A 5 13.60 15.72 11.96
C ARG A 5 13.32 15.54 10.47
N ASN A 6 12.43 14.62 10.09
CA ASN A 6 12.08 14.37 8.69
C ASN A 6 11.45 15.61 8.04
N ILE A 7 10.62 16.34 8.77
CA ILE A 7 9.99 17.58 8.29
C ILE A 7 11.06 18.64 8.00
N ARG A 8 12.00 18.88 8.93
CA ARG A 8 13.11 19.83 8.71
C ARG A 8 13.93 19.47 7.47
N VAL A 9 14.25 18.18 7.29
CA VAL A 9 14.95 17.71 6.10
C VAL A 9 14.14 17.99 4.82
N LYS A 10 12.83 17.73 4.82
CA LYS A 10 11.95 18.00 3.65
C LYS A 10 11.78 19.50 3.36
N VAL A 11 11.77 20.33 4.39
CA VAL A 11 11.82 21.79 4.26
C VAL A 11 13.10 22.20 3.55
N MET A 12 14.27 21.79 4.06
CA MET A 12 15.56 22.12 3.45
C MET A 12 15.69 21.60 2.01
N GLN A 13 15.24 20.37 1.73
CA GLN A 13 15.21 19.82 0.38
C GLN A 13 14.33 20.63 -0.58
N THR A 14 13.24 21.20 -0.08
CA THR A 14 12.31 22.00 -0.90
C THR A 14 12.89 23.38 -1.16
N LEU A 15 13.48 24.02 -0.15
CA LEU A 15 14.18 25.29 -0.31
C LEU A 15 15.36 25.17 -1.28
N TYR A 16 16.19 24.13 -1.14
CA TYR A 16 17.33 23.91 -2.04
C TYR A 16 16.90 23.67 -3.50
N ALA A 17 15.88 22.84 -3.72
CA ALA A 17 15.36 22.60 -5.07
C ALA A 17 14.79 23.89 -5.71
N LEU A 18 14.21 24.76 -4.89
CA LEU A 18 13.67 26.04 -5.35
C LEU A 18 14.76 27.07 -5.63
N ASP A 19 15.81 27.12 -4.81
CA ASP A 19 16.97 27.98 -5.04
C ASP A 19 17.72 27.61 -6.33
N SER A 20 17.70 26.31 -6.70
CA SER A 20 18.27 25.84 -7.96
C SER A 20 17.43 26.16 -9.22
N LEU A 21 16.17 26.60 -9.05
CA LEU A 21 15.32 27.04 -10.16
C LEU A 21 15.60 28.53 -10.40
N SER A 22 16.21 28.85 -11.54
CA SER A 22 16.65 30.20 -11.91
C SER A 22 15.53 31.23 -12.11
N GLU A 23 14.26 30.81 -12.06
CA GLU A 23 13.11 31.69 -12.09
C GLU A 23 12.68 32.03 -10.66
N GLY A 24 12.60 33.32 -10.35
CA GLY A 24 12.28 33.81 -9.01
C GLY A 24 11.04 33.15 -8.39
N LEU A 25 11.16 32.83 -7.11
CA LEU A 25 10.14 32.16 -6.31
C LEU A 25 8.81 32.94 -6.26
N LYS A 26 7.71 32.31 -6.67
CA LYS A 26 6.37 32.87 -6.44
C LYS A 26 6.03 32.79 -4.95
N PRO A 27 5.49 33.85 -4.33
CA PRO A 27 5.05 33.80 -2.93
C PRO A 27 4.09 32.63 -2.67
N GLY A 28 4.35 31.84 -1.62
CA GLY A 28 3.53 30.69 -1.23
C GLY A 28 3.83 29.37 -1.97
N GLU A 29 4.64 29.39 -3.03
CA GLU A 29 5.02 28.18 -3.78
C GLU A 29 5.80 27.13 -2.95
N PRO A 30 6.77 27.50 -2.09
CA PRO A 30 7.48 26.54 -1.25
C PRO A 30 6.56 25.76 -0.31
N GLY A 31 5.60 26.45 0.31
CA GLY A 31 4.63 25.84 1.22
C GLY A 31 3.76 24.83 0.50
N ARG A 32 3.27 25.17 -0.69
CA ARG A 32 2.45 24.27 -1.52
C ARG A 32 3.22 23.01 -1.94
N ILE A 33 4.48 23.15 -2.35
CA ILE A 33 5.34 22.01 -2.72
C ILE A 33 5.59 21.12 -1.52
N LEU A 34 5.88 21.71 -0.35
CA LEU A 34 6.09 20.95 0.87
C LEU A 34 4.84 20.16 1.27
N SER A 35 3.66 20.80 1.29
CA SER A 35 2.40 20.12 1.59
C SER A 35 2.15 18.96 0.63
N LYS A 36 2.35 19.17 -0.68
CA LYS A 36 2.22 18.11 -1.68
C LYS A 36 3.15 16.92 -1.39
N LYS A 37 4.40 17.15 -0.98
CA LYS A 37 5.34 16.07 -0.63
C LYS A 37 4.89 15.30 0.63
N ILE A 38 4.31 16.00 1.61
CA ILE A 38 3.75 15.38 2.82
C ILE A 38 2.54 14.53 2.43
N ASP A 39 1.65 15.04 1.60
CA ASP A 39 0.48 14.32 1.11
C ASP A 39 0.85 13.07 0.30
N GLN A 40 1.87 13.16 -0.55
CA GLN A 40 2.41 12.01 -1.27
C GLN A 40 2.95 10.93 -0.31
N SER A 41 3.60 11.34 0.79
CA SER A 41 4.08 10.39 1.80
C SER A 41 2.93 9.70 2.52
N ARG A 42 1.86 10.45 2.85
CA ARG A 42 0.62 9.90 3.40
C ARG A 42 -0.01 8.90 2.43
N LYS A 43 -0.16 9.28 1.14
CA LYS A 43 -0.70 8.41 0.10
C LYS A 43 0.08 7.10 -0.03
N LEU A 44 1.41 7.19 -0.07
CA LEU A 44 2.26 6.00 -0.15
C LEU A 44 2.08 5.09 1.06
N PHE A 45 2.03 5.65 2.26
CA PHE A 45 1.81 4.85 3.47
C PHE A 45 0.45 4.13 3.45
N THR A 46 -0.63 4.84 3.12
CA THR A 46 -1.96 4.23 3.00
C THR A 46 -1.97 3.13 1.92
N TYR A 47 -1.32 3.36 0.78
CA TYR A 47 -1.16 2.34 -0.26
C TYR A 47 -0.40 1.11 0.21
N LEU A 48 0.72 1.27 0.93
CA LEU A 48 1.47 0.13 1.44
C LEU A 48 0.66 -0.71 2.42
N VAL A 49 -0.07 -0.06 3.33
CA VAL A 49 -0.97 -0.76 4.26
C VAL A 49 -2.06 -1.50 3.50
N TYR A 50 -2.71 -0.84 2.53
CA TYR A 50 -3.73 -1.44 1.67
C TYR A 50 -3.19 -2.65 0.90
N PHE A 51 -2.02 -2.50 0.27
CA PHE A 51 -1.39 -3.54 -0.55
C PHE A 51 -1.03 -4.78 0.29
N VAL A 52 -0.45 -4.59 1.47
CA VAL A 52 -0.13 -5.71 2.39
C VAL A 52 -1.41 -6.43 2.84
N SER A 53 -2.48 -5.68 3.16
CA SER A 53 -3.78 -6.29 3.48
C SER A 53 -4.35 -7.09 2.30
N GLU A 54 -4.23 -6.59 1.07
CA GLU A 54 -4.68 -7.33 -0.11
C GLU A 54 -3.83 -8.57 -0.41
N VAL A 55 -2.51 -8.55 -0.12
CA VAL A 55 -1.66 -9.75 -0.23
C VAL A 55 -2.12 -10.83 0.75
N ALA A 56 -2.44 -10.46 1.99
CA ALA A 56 -2.98 -11.41 2.97
C ALA A 56 -4.32 -12.00 2.50
N ARG A 57 -5.24 -11.15 2.01
CA ARG A 57 -6.55 -11.59 1.49
C ARG A 57 -6.47 -12.37 0.19
N TYR A 58 -5.37 -12.26 -0.56
CA TYR A 58 -5.20 -13.00 -1.80
C TYR A 58 -5.19 -14.52 -1.58
N ALA A 59 -4.87 -15.00 -0.38
CA ALA A 59 -4.93 -16.42 -0.04
C ALA A 59 -6.32 -17.03 -0.30
N GLU A 60 -7.40 -16.30 0.00
CA GLU A 60 -8.77 -16.76 -0.29
C GLU A 60 -9.07 -16.79 -1.78
N LYS A 61 -8.57 -15.78 -2.52
CA LYS A 61 -8.71 -15.72 -3.98
C LYS A 61 -7.95 -16.87 -4.66
N ASP A 62 -6.75 -17.20 -4.18
CA ASP A 62 -5.98 -18.34 -4.67
C ASP A 62 -6.66 -19.68 -4.37
N ALA A 63 -7.17 -19.85 -3.14
CA ALA A 63 -7.93 -21.02 -2.74
C ALA A 63 -9.17 -21.23 -3.61
N ALA A 64 -9.97 -20.18 -3.81
CA ALA A 64 -11.15 -20.22 -4.67
C ALA A 64 -10.79 -20.56 -6.13
N LYS A 65 -9.67 -20.01 -6.64
CA LYS A 65 -9.19 -20.29 -7.99
C LYS A 65 -8.74 -21.74 -8.17
N LYS A 66 -8.04 -22.31 -7.18
CA LYS A 66 -7.58 -23.70 -7.21
C LYS A 66 -8.74 -24.69 -7.07
N ALA A 67 -9.67 -24.43 -6.16
CA ALA A 67 -10.87 -25.23 -6.01
C ALA A 67 -11.77 -25.21 -7.25
N GLY A 68 -11.79 -24.09 -8.00
CA GLY A 68 -12.54 -23.94 -9.25
C GLY A 68 -11.91 -24.58 -10.49
N LYS A 69 -10.78 -25.30 -10.36
CA LYS A 69 -10.21 -26.08 -11.48
C LYS A 69 -11.20 -27.16 -11.92
N HIS A 70 -11.20 -27.50 -13.22
CA HIS A 70 -12.06 -28.55 -13.77
C HIS A 70 -11.81 -29.93 -13.12
N LEU A 71 -10.57 -30.20 -12.72
CA LEU A 71 -10.20 -31.41 -11.99
C LEU A 71 -9.27 -31.01 -10.83
N PRO A 72 -9.82 -30.59 -9.68
CA PRO A 72 -9.03 -30.17 -8.54
C PRO A 72 -8.38 -31.39 -7.85
N THR A 73 -7.11 -31.28 -7.51
CA THR A 73 -6.42 -32.27 -6.67
C THR A 73 -6.79 -32.09 -5.20
N ALA A 74 -6.45 -33.06 -4.34
CA ALA A 74 -6.61 -32.89 -2.89
C ALA A 74 -5.83 -31.66 -2.36
N GLU A 75 -4.65 -31.41 -2.93
CA GLU A 75 -3.80 -30.25 -2.61
C GLU A 75 -4.45 -28.92 -3.03
N ASP A 76 -5.16 -28.89 -4.16
CA ASP A 76 -5.90 -27.72 -4.63
C ASP A 76 -7.08 -27.34 -3.73
N LEU A 77 -7.61 -28.32 -2.97
CA LEU A 77 -8.69 -28.11 -2.01
C LEU A 77 -8.17 -27.78 -0.60
N SER A 78 -6.87 -27.97 -0.34
CA SER A 78 -6.24 -27.78 0.97
C SER A 78 -5.31 -26.56 1.01
N VAL A 79 -5.72 -25.45 0.42
CA VAL A 79 -4.92 -24.20 0.41
C VAL A 79 -4.98 -23.54 1.79
N ASN A 80 -3.82 -23.20 2.35
CA ASN A 80 -3.73 -22.48 3.62
C ASN A 80 -4.20 -21.03 3.44
N THR A 81 -5.36 -20.69 4.01
CA THR A 81 -5.95 -19.34 4.00
C THR A 81 -5.83 -18.60 5.33
N ARG A 82 -5.09 -19.15 6.31
CA ARG A 82 -5.04 -18.61 7.69
C ARG A 82 -4.62 -17.13 7.75
N ILE A 83 -3.73 -16.70 6.85
CA ILE A 83 -3.25 -15.31 6.81
C ILE A 83 -4.37 -14.31 6.47
N ALA A 84 -5.37 -14.70 5.68
CA ALA A 84 -6.52 -13.85 5.36
C ALA A 84 -7.41 -13.62 6.60
N GLY A 85 -7.43 -14.58 7.53
CA GLY A 85 -8.15 -14.49 8.81
C GLY A 85 -7.42 -13.69 9.90
N ASN A 86 -6.32 -13.01 9.59
CA ASN A 86 -5.56 -12.25 10.59
C ASN A 86 -6.39 -11.07 11.14
N GLU A 87 -6.63 -11.06 12.46
CA GLU A 87 -7.45 -10.01 13.11
C GLU A 87 -6.95 -8.59 12.87
N LEU A 88 -5.62 -8.38 12.79
CA LEU A 88 -5.05 -7.06 12.56
C LEU A 88 -5.40 -6.57 11.14
N VAL A 89 -5.36 -7.46 10.16
CA VAL A 89 -5.77 -7.15 8.78
C VAL A 89 -7.23 -6.70 8.76
N TRP A 90 -8.12 -7.43 9.44
CA TRP A 90 -9.54 -7.07 9.56
C TRP A 90 -9.75 -5.73 10.27
N LYS A 91 -9.09 -5.51 11.41
CA LYS A 91 -9.15 -4.23 12.14
C LYS A 91 -8.68 -3.04 11.30
N ILE A 92 -7.74 -3.23 10.37
CA ILE A 92 -7.28 -2.19 9.46
C ILE A 92 -8.33 -1.91 8.38
N ILE A 93 -8.81 -2.94 7.69
CA ILE A 93 -9.73 -2.77 6.55
C ILE A 93 -11.14 -2.33 6.98
N GLU A 94 -11.58 -2.72 8.17
CA GLU A 94 -12.88 -2.32 8.74
C GLU A 94 -12.81 -0.97 9.45
N ASN A 95 -11.62 -0.35 9.55
CA ASN A 95 -11.50 0.97 10.15
C ASN A 95 -12.14 2.03 9.23
N PRO A 96 -13.16 2.78 9.68
CA PRO A 96 -13.86 3.74 8.80
C PRO A 96 -12.96 4.84 8.25
N SER A 97 -11.96 5.28 9.04
CA SER A 97 -11.00 6.30 8.59
C SER A 97 -10.06 5.74 7.52
N PHE A 98 -9.70 4.47 7.60
CA PHE A 98 -8.88 3.82 6.58
C PHE A 98 -9.67 3.58 5.30
N GLU A 99 -10.90 3.10 5.41
CA GLU A 99 -11.82 2.91 4.28
C GLU A 99 -12.02 4.22 3.50
N SER A 100 -12.34 5.31 4.19
CA SER A 100 -12.44 6.65 3.57
C SER A 100 -11.13 7.06 2.90
N ALA A 101 -9.99 6.84 3.54
CA ALA A 101 -8.69 7.19 2.95
C ALA A 101 -8.36 6.38 1.69
N VAL A 102 -8.73 5.10 1.64
CA VAL A 102 -8.57 4.23 0.47
C VAL A 102 -9.43 4.72 -0.70
N ALA A 103 -10.69 5.08 -0.41
CA ALA A 103 -11.62 5.62 -1.40
C ALA A 103 -11.15 6.98 -1.95
N ASP A 104 -10.83 7.93 -1.08
CA ASP A 104 -10.39 9.29 -1.44
C ASP A 104 -9.13 9.29 -2.30
N LEU A 105 -8.23 8.34 -2.06
CA LEU A 105 -6.95 8.22 -2.78
C LEU A 105 -7.04 7.35 -4.04
N GLY A 106 -8.18 6.70 -4.28
CA GLY A 106 -8.41 5.79 -5.42
C GLY A 106 -7.46 4.60 -5.45
N LEU A 107 -7.17 4.01 -4.29
CA LEU A 107 -6.09 3.01 -4.18
C LEU A 107 -6.45 1.64 -4.77
N VAL A 108 -7.75 1.32 -4.85
CA VAL A 108 -8.24 0.04 -5.38
C VAL A 108 -7.83 -0.13 -6.86
N ASP A 109 -8.01 0.93 -7.66
CA ASP A 109 -7.66 0.92 -9.08
C ASP A 109 -6.15 1.07 -9.33
N MET A 110 -5.42 1.59 -8.34
CA MET A 110 -3.97 1.75 -8.40
C MET A 110 -3.21 0.44 -8.13
N ALA A 111 -3.85 -0.53 -7.48
CA ALA A 111 -3.18 -1.77 -7.11
C ALA A 111 -2.90 -2.66 -8.32
N ASP A 112 -1.61 -2.91 -8.54
CA ASP A 112 -1.13 -3.83 -9.56
C ASP A 112 -1.42 -5.27 -9.14
N ARG A 113 -2.36 -5.91 -9.86
CA ARG A 113 -2.80 -7.30 -9.61
C ARG A 113 -1.71 -8.33 -9.92
N GLU A 114 -0.84 -8.05 -10.88
CA GLU A 114 0.27 -8.95 -11.20
C GLU A 114 1.33 -8.90 -10.11
N LEU A 115 1.68 -7.70 -9.66
CA LEU A 115 2.57 -7.54 -8.51
C LEU A 115 1.98 -8.19 -7.26
N LEU A 116 0.69 -8.01 -6.99
CA LEU A 116 -0.01 -8.65 -5.87
C LEU A 116 0.14 -10.17 -5.91
N ARG A 117 -0.15 -10.79 -7.07
CA ARG A 117 -0.02 -12.24 -7.26
C ARG A 117 1.43 -12.70 -7.06
N LYS A 118 2.40 -11.94 -7.57
CA LYS A 118 3.82 -12.26 -7.44
C LYS A 118 4.24 -12.24 -5.97
N ILE A 119 3.95 -11.17 -5.25
CA ILE A 119 4.32 -11.04 -3.82
C ILE A 119 3.63 -12.12 -2.97
N TYR A 120 2.37 -12.45 -3.25
CA TYR A 120 1.72 -13.58 -2.60
C TYR A 120 2.42 -14.91 -2.90
N SER A 121 2.81 -15.15 -4.16
CA SER A 121 3.51 -16.38 -4.54
C SER A 121 4.87 -16.49 -3.84
N ASP A 122 5.59 -15.36 -3.75
CA ASP A 122 6.86 -15.28 -3.03
C ASP A 122 6.67 -15.57 -1.53
N LEU A 123 5.59 -15.05 -0.93
CA LEU A 123 5.22 -15.33 0.47
C LEU A 123 4.93 -16.82 0.70
N VAL A 124 4.15 -17.46 -0.17
CA VAL A 124 3.83 -18.90 -0.07
C VAL A 124 5.08 -19.78 -0.21
N ALA A 125 6.11 -19.31 -0.92
CA ALA A 125 7.37 -20.03 -1.07
C ALA A 125 8.29 -19.94 0.16
N THR A 126 7.98 -19.05 1.13
CA THR A 126 8.76 -18.92 2.36
C THR A 126 8.47 -20.07 3.34
N PRO A 127 9.47 -20.56 4.10
CA PRO A 127 9.26 -21.63 5.08
C PRO A 127 8.41 -21.20 6.28
N GLU A 128 8.28 -19.89 6.53
CA GLU A 128 7.47 -19.34 7.62
C GLU A 128 5.96 -19.34 7.34
N TYR A 129 5.54 -19.58 6.09
CA TYR A 129 4.14 -19.64 5.66
C TYR A 129 3.52 -21.04 5.81
#